data_AF-A0A9D5B3B6-F1
#
_entry.id   AF-A0A9D5B3B6-F1
#
_cell.length_a   1.000
_cell.length_b   1.000
_cell.length_c   1.000
_cell.angle_alpha   90.00
_cell.angle_beta   90.00
_cell.angle_gamma   90.00
#
_symmetry.space_group_name_H-M   'P 1'
#
loop_
_entity.id
_entity.type
_entity.pdbx_description
1 polymer ?
#
loop_
_entity_poly.entity_id
_entity_poly.type
_entity_poly.pdbx_seq_one_letter_code
_entity_poly.pdbx_strand_id
1 'polypeptide(L)'
;MEEWNENKDDLIDLFGKVRDDWLEKDFTGWIQANRFYPGVTDALRFASSRVYIVTTKQSRFADALLRELAAITIPPERIYGLGTGPKVEVLKKLQKMPEHQGLTLHFVEDRLATLKNVIKEPELDNWNLYLVDWGFNTQKERDEAAANPRVQLLGLSDFSSKLK
;
A
#
# COMPACT_ATOMS: atom_id res chain seq x y z
N MET A 1 7.38 23.53 1.94
CA MET A 1 8.73 23.29 1.41
C MET A 1 9.40 24.61 1.12
N GLU A 2 8.91 25.41 0.16
CA GLU A 2 9.41 26.78 -0.06
C GLU A 2 9.24 27.69 1.16
N GLU A 3 8.08 27.67 1.81
CA GLU A 3 7.84 28.42 3.06
C GLU A 3 8.83 28.08 4.18
N TRP A 4 9.39 26.87 4.16
CA TRP A 4 10.28 26.35 5.20
C TRP A 4 11.74 26.32 4.75
N ASN A 5 12.04 26.74 3.50
CA ASN A 5 13.35 26.62 2.86
C ASN A 5 13.98 25.20 2.92
N GLU A 6 13.13 24.18 2.83
CA GLU A 6 13.54 22.77 2.90
C GLU A 6 13.45 22.09 1.53
N ASN A 7 14.38 21.17 1.26
CA ASN A 7 14.36 20.33 0.06
C ASN A 7 13.66 18.99 0.34
N LYS A 8 12.74 18.61 -0.54
CA LYS A 8 11.93 17.39 -0.37
C LYS A 8 12.73 16.10 -0.46
N ASP A 9 13.66 16.04 -1.41
CA ASP A 9 14.44 14.82 -1.61
C ASP A 9 15.39 14.63 -0.44
N ASP A 10 16.01 15.72 0.06
CA ASP A 10 16.83 15.69 1.27
C ASP A 10 16.04 15.21 2.51
N LEU A 11 14.80 15.68 2.69
CA LEU A 11 13.93 15.22 3.78
C LEU A 11 13.54 13.74 3.64
N ILE A 12 13.29 13.26 2.42
CA ILE A 12 12.96 11.85 2.16
C ILE A 12 14.17 10.97 2.49
N ASP A 13 15.36 11.40 2.08
CA ASP A 13 16.61 10.69 2.32
C ASP A 13 16.97 10.68 3.80
N LEU A 14 16.85 11.83 4.48
CA LEU A 14 17.03 11.93 5.93
C LEU A 14 16.06 11.03 6.69
N PHE A 15 14.77 11.03 6.32
CA PHE A 15 13.77 10.15 6.91
C PHE A 15 14.10 8.66 6.71
N GLY A 16 14.58 8.29 5.52
CA GLY A 16 15.06 6.95 5.23
C GLY A 16 16.25 6.57 6.13
N LYS A 17 17.28 7.42 6.15
CA LYS A 17 18.51 7.20 6.92
C LYS A 17 18.25 7.06 8.42
N VAL A 18 17.42 7.91 9.01
CA VAL A 18 17.11 7.82 10.46
C VAL A 18 16.43 6.49 10.79
N ARG A 19 15.57 5.98 9.90
CA ARG A 19 14.94 4.67 10.10
C ARG A 19 15.90 3.51 9.89
N ASP A 20 16.84 3.64 8.96
CA ASP A 20 17.91 2.67 8.77
C ASP A 20 18.81 2.61 10.01
N ASP A 21 19.27 3.78 10.48
CA ASP A 21 20.09 3.90 11.69
C ASP A 21 19.37 3.30 12.91
N TRP A 22 18.04 3.44 13.02
CA TRP A 22 17.26 2.81 14.09
C TRP A 22 17.17 1.29 13.90
N LEU A 23 16.87 0.80 12.70
CA LEU A 23 16.85 -0.65 12.42
C LEU A 23 18.19 -1.32 12.72
N GLU A 24 19.31 -0.66 12.41
CA GLU A 24 20.65 -1.18 12.68
C GLU A 24 20.99 -1.20 14.18
N LYS A 25 20.61 -0.15 14.92
CA LYS A 25 20.98 0.01 16.34
C LYS A 25 20.02 -0.67 17.31
N ASP A 26 18.73 -0.69 16.98
CA ASP A 26 17.66 -1.22 17.82
C ASP A 26 16.50 -1.73 16.95
N PHE A 27 16.79 -2.82 16.24
CA PHE A 27 15.81 -3.53 15.42
C PHE A 27 14.54 -3.89 16.21
N THR A 28 14.71 -4.40 17.43
CA THR A 28 13.59 -4.85 18.26
C THR A 28 12.69 -3.70 18.65
N GLY A 29 13.24 -2.58 19.12
CA GLY A 29 12.45 -1.40 19.47
C GLY A 29 11.76 -0.78 18.25
N TRP A 30 12.42 -0.77 17.09
CA TRP A 30 11.77 -0.32 15.84
C TRP A 30 10.58 -1.21 15.46
N ILE A 31 10.74 -2.54 15.52
CA ILE A 31 9.65 -3.48 15.21
C ILE A 31 8.49 -3.31 16.19
N GLN A 32 8.77 -3.19 17.49
CA GLN A 32 7.75 -3.01 18.53
C GLN A 32 7.00 -1.68 18.45
N ALA A 33 7.59 -0.65 17.81
CA ALA A 33 6.92 0.61 17.55
C ALA A 33 5.84 0.54 16.44
N ASN A 34 5.73 -0.60 15.76
CA ASN A 34 4.78 -0.80 14.66
C ASN A 34 3.74 -1.87 15.00
N ARG A 35 2.56 -1.77 14.39
CA ARG A 35 1.50 -2.77 14.51
C ARG A 35 0.66 -2.84 13.24
N PHE A 36 0.20 -4.04 12.91
CA PHE A 36 -0.83 -4.21 11.89
C PHE A 36 -2.22 -3.95 12.48
N TYR A 37 -3.15 -3.56 11.61
CA TYR A 37 -4.57 -3.54 11.98
C TYR A 37 -5.04 -4.98 12.24
N PRO A 38 -5.96 -5.19 13.21
CA PRO A 38 -6.50 -6.52 13.50
C PRO A 38 -7.02 -7.22 12.25
N GLY A 39 -6.70 -8.50 12.10
CA GLY A 39 -7.15 -9.34 10.97
C GLY A 39 -6.34 -9.21 9.68
N VAL A 40 -5.59 -8.11 9.46
CA VAL A 40 -4.81 -7.90 8.23
C VAL A 40 -3.74 -8.95 8.03
N THR A 41 -3.04 -9.35 9.09
CA THR A 41 -1.98 -10.37 9.01
C THR A 41 -2.54 -11.72 8.57
N ASP A 42 -3.66 -12.16 9.15
CA ASP A 42 -4.32 -13.40 8.74
C ASP A 42 -4.88 -13.30 7.31
N ALA A 43 -5.45 -12.16 6.94
CA ALA A 43 -5.97 -11.93 5.59
C ALA A 43 -4.87 -12.09 4.53
N LEU A 44 -3.68 -11.52 4.79
CA LEU A 44 -2.54 -11.64 3.89
C LEU A 44 -1.95 -13.06 3.88
N ARG A 45 -1.89 -13.72 5.03
CA ARG A 45 -1.33 -15.08 5.16
C ARG A 45 -2.17 -16.13 4.43
N PHE A 46 -3.48 -16.02 4.54
CA PHE A 46 -4.43 -16.97 3.95
C PHE A 46 -4.98 -16.48 2.61
N ALA A 47 -4.34 -15.47 2.00
CA ALA A 47 -4.81 -14.92 0.76
C ALA A 47 -4.82 -15.97 -0.36
N SER A 48 -5.99 -16.23 -0.94
CA SER A 48 -6.12 -17.08 -2.12
C SER A 48 -5.58 -16.42 -3.40
N SER A 49 -5.51 -15.09 -3.41
CA SER A 49 -5.01 -14.29 -4.52
C SER A 49 -3.51 -13.96 -4.37
N ARG A 50 -2.84 -13.71 -5.50
CA ARG A 50 -1.45 -13.26 -5.47
C ARG A 50 -1.36 -11.82 -4.94
N VAL A 51 -0.67 -11.66 -3.82
CA VAL A 51 -0.50 -10.36 -3.15
C VAL A 51 0.72 -9.61 -3.69
N TYR A 52 0.54 -8.30 -3.89
CA TYR A 52 1.55 -7.31 -4.21
C TYR A 52 1.45 -6.14 -3.22
N ILE A 53 2.59 -5.56 -2.85
CA ILE A 53 2.64 -4.36 -2.02
C ILE A 53 3.12 -3.20 -2.89
N VAL A 54 2.35 -2.12 -2.94
CA VAL A 54 2.70 -0.90 -3.66
C VAL A 54 2.68 0.27 -2.68
N THR A 55 3.86 0.74 -2.29
CA THR A 55 4.07 1.74 -1.24
C THR A 55 5.02 2.84 -1.69
N THR A 56 4.88 4.03 -1.12
CA THR A 56 5.82 5.14 -1.31
C THR A 56 6.96 5.13 -0.29
N LYS A 57 6.99 4.11 0.59
CA LYS A 57 8.07 3.87 1.55
C LYS A 57 9.10 2.92 0.95
N GLN A 58 10.32 2.93 1.50
CA GLN A 58 11.38 2.02 1.09
C GLN A 58 10.95 0.56 1.34
N SER A 59 11.10 -0.32 0.32
CA SER A 59 10.59 -1.70 0.35
C SER A 59 11.08 -2.51 1.55
N ARG A 60 12.34 -2.30 1.97
CA ARG A 60 12.96 -2.98 3.14
C ARG A 60 12.17 -2.80 4.43
N PHE A 61 11.50 -1.67 4.62
CA PHE A 61 10.67 -1.43 5.82
C PHE A 61 9.38 -2.25 5.77
N ALA A 62 8.75 -2.35 4.59
CA ALA A 62 7.55 -3.16 4.42
C ALA A 62 7.89 -4.65 4.60
N ASP A 63 9.01 -5.09 4.02
CA ASP A 63 9.51 -6.47 4.14
C ASP A 63 9.79 -6.85 5.60
N ALA A 64 10.55 -6.02 6.33
CA ALA A 64 10.84 -6.25 7.75
C ALA A 64 9.55 -6.36 8.59
N LEU A 65 8.58 -5.47 8.39
CA LEU A 65 7.31 -5.53 9.12
C LEU A 65 6.51 -6.79 8.81
N LEU A 66 6.38 -7.17 7.53
CA LEU A 66 5.68 -8.38 7.11
C LEU A 66 6.33 -9.63 7.69
N ARG A 67 7.66 -9.71 7.65
CA ARG A 67 8.40 -10.87 8.16
C ARG A 67 8.29 -10.99 9.68
N GLU A 68 8.58 -9.92 10.42
CA GLU A 68 8.70 -10.00 11.88
C GLU A 68 7.35 -9.96 12.61
N LEU A 69 6.40 -9.13 12.15
CA LEU A 69 5.11 -8.98 12.86
C LEU A 69 4.02 -9.88 12.30
N ALA A 70 4.14 -10.33 11.05
CA ALA A 70 3.11 -11.16 10.41
C ALA A 70 3.61 -12.58 10.05
N ALA A 71 4.91 -12.88 10.16
CA ALA A 71 5.48 -14.14 9.67
C ALA A 71 5.07 -14.43 8.21
N ILE A 72 5.05 -13.39 7.38
CA ILE A 72 4.70 -13.45 5.95
C ILE A 72 5.93 -13.07 5.16
N THR A 73 6.26 -13.89 4.15
CA THR A 73 7.29 -13.58 3.17
C THR A 73 6.62 -13.32 1.82
N ILE A 74 6.68 -12.05 1.38
CA ILE A 74 6.32 -11.68 0.02
C ILE A 74 7.64 -11.55 -0.77
N PRO A 75 7.79 -12.23 -1.93
CA PRO A 75 8.97 -12.10 -2.77
C PRO A 75 9.28 -10.63 -3.10
N PRO A 76 10.56 -10.21 -3.04
CA PRO A 76 10.94 -8.80 -3.23
C PRO A 76 10.43 -8.18 -4.54
N GLU A 77 10.34 -8.94 -5.62
CA GLU A 77 9.80 -8.51 -6.92
C GLU A 77 8.31 -8.15 -6.90
N ARG A 78 7.61 -8.47 -5.80
CA ARG A 78 6.21 -8.11 -5.54
C ARG A 78 6.06 -6.96 -4.55
N ILE A 79 7.16 -6.36 -4.09
CA ILE A 79 7.17 -5.20 -3.16
C ILE A 79 7.71 -3.96 -3.89
N TYR A 80 6.79 -3.18 -4.44
CA TYR A 80 7.05 -1.93 -5.14
C TYR A 80 7.10 -0.76 -4.14
N GLY A 81 8.31 -0.35 -3.77
CA GLY A 81 8.55 0.72 -2.81
C GLY A 81 8.95 2.05 -3.43
N LEU A 82 9.48 2.94 -2.60
CA LEU A 82 10.08 4.20 -3.04
C LEU A 82 11.11 3.95 -4.14
N GLY A 83 11.03 4.73 -5.21
CA GLY A 83 11.91 4.61 -6.39
C GLY A 83 11.37 3.70 -7.50
N THR A 84 10.28 2.95 -7.29
CA THR A 84 9.68 2.11 -8.35
C THR A 84 8.73 2.86 -9.29
N GLY A 85 8.62 4.18 -9.14
CA GLY A 85 7.73 5.05 -9.90
C GLY A 85 6.36 5.29 -9.24
N PRO A 86 5.51 6.14 -9.85
CA PRO A 86 4.17 6.43 -9.35
C PRO A 86 3.30 5.17 -9.29
N LYS A 87 2.38 5.10 -8.32
CA LYS A 87 1.50 3.93 -8.14
C LYS A 87 0.73 3.58 -9.42
N VAL A 88 0.22 4.57 -10.14
CA VAL A 88 -0.46 4.39 -11.43
C VAL A 88 0.39 3.60 -12.43
N GLU A 89 1.66 3.97 -12.58
CA GLU A 89 2.58 3.30 -13.51
C GLU A 89 2.94 1.88 -13.05
N VAL A 90 3.05 1.67 -11.74
CA VAL A 90 3.21 0.32 -11.17
C VAL A 90 1.98 -0.54 -11.49
N LEU A 91 0.76 -0.02 -11.34
CA LEU A 91 -0.47 -0.76 -11.68
C LEU A 91 -0.55 -1.10 -13.17
N LYS A 92 -0.21 -0.15 -14.06
CA LYS A 92 -0.12 -0.41 -15.51
C LYS A 92 0.90 -1.50 -15.82
N LYS A 93 2.07 -1.46 -15.18
CA LYS A 93 3.11 -2.49 -15.31
C LYS A 93 2.59 -3.86 -14.86
N LEU A 94 1.94 -3.93 -13.69
CA LEU A 94 1.37 -5.16 -13.16
C LEU A 94 0.30 -5.73 -14.10
N GLN A 95 -0.62 -4.90 -14.61
CA GLN A 95 -1.66 -5.33 -15.55
C GLN A 95 -1.09 -5.92 -16.85
N LYS A 96 0.07 -5.45 -17.32
CA LYS A 96 0.71 -5.91 -18.55
C LYS A 96 1.49 -7.21 -18.40
N MET A 97 1.67 -7.71 -17.18
CA MET A 97 2.40 -8.96 -16.96
C MET A 97 1.64 -10.14 -17.59
N PRO A 98 2.33 -11.05 -18.32
CA PRO A 98 1.69 -12.21 -18.95
C PRO A 98 0.88 -13.07 -17.96
N GLU A 99 1.41 -13.26 -16.75
CA GLU A 99 0.78 -14.05 -15.69
C GLU A 99 -0.47 -13.40 -15.07
N HIS A 100 -0.77 -12.14 -15.42
CA HIS A 100 -1.96 -11.43 -14.97
C HIS A 100 -3.03 -11.30 -16.05
N GLN A 101 -2.75 -11.76 -17.27
CA GLN A 101 -3.73 -11.72 -18.35
C GLN A 101 -4.95 -12.59 -18.01
N GLY A 102 -6.14 -12.01 -18.15
CA GLY A 102 -7.41 -12.66 -17.82
C GLY A 102 -7.74 -12.73 -16.33
N LEU A 103 -6.88 -12.22 -15.44
CA LEU A 103 -7.19 -12.12 -14.02
C LEU A 103 -8.00 -10.86 -13.71
N THR A 104 -8.83 -10.94 -12.68
CA THR A 104 -9.44 -9.76 -12.06
C THR A 104 -8.42 -9.11 -11.13
N LEU A 105 -8.15 -7.82 -11.34
CA LEU A 105 -7.16 -7.08 -10.56
C LEU A 105 -7.85 -6.17 -9.54
N HIS A 106 -7.36 -6.20 -8.30
CA HIS A 106 -7.93 -5.47 -7.18
C HIS A 106 -6.86 -4.54 -6.58
N PHE A 107 -7.21 -3.27 -6.39
CA PHE A 107 -6.34 -2.29 -5.75
C PHE A 107 -7.01 -1.74 -4.50
N VAL A 108 -6.38 -1.99 -3.35
CA VAL A 108 -6.86 -1.60 -2.01
C VAL A 108 -5.93 -0.52 -1.46
N GLU A 109 -6.49 0.60 -1.03
CA GLU A 109 -5.75 1.80 -0.65
C GLU A 109 -6.51 2.59 0.43
N ASP A 110 -5.80 3.30 1.31
CA ASP A 110 -6.40 4.13 2.37
C ASP A 110 -6.48 5.61 2.01
N ARG A 111 -5.83 6.02 0.92
CA ARG A 111 -5.78 7.38 0.41
C ARG A 111 -6.65 7.58 -0.84
N LEU A 112 -7.78 8.26 -0.70
CA LEU A 112 -8.71 8.56 -1.81
C LEU A 112 -8.04 9.28 -2.99
N ALA A 113 -7.12 10.21 -2.72
CA ALA A 113 -6.40 10.93 -3.78
C ALA A 113 -5.63 9.99 -4.73
N THR A 114 -5.08 8.88 -4.21
CA THR A 114 -4.44 7.86 -5.04
C THR A 114 -5.46 7.19 -5.96
N LEU A 115 -6.61 6.77 -5.42
CA LEU A 115 -7.67 6.13 -6.20
C LEU A 115 -8.20 7.05 -7.30
N LYS A 116 -8.38 8.34 -7.00
CA LYS A 116 -8.76 9.35 -8.00
C LYS A 116 -7.74 9.46 -9.14
N ASN A 117 -6.44 9.32 -8.86
CA ASN A 117 -5.42 9.32 -9.91
C ASN A 117 -5.48 8.05 -10.75
N VAL A 118 -5.81 6.90 -10.16
CA VAL A 118 -6.04 5.66 -10.91
C VAL A 118 -7.27 5.78 -11.82
N ILE A 119 -8.37 6.37 -11.33
CA ILE A 119 -9.60 6.58 -12.10
C ILE A 119 -9.41 7.50 -13.30
N LYS A 120 -8.45 8.43 -13.25
CA LYS A 120 -8.14 9.32 -14.38
C LYS A 120 -7.47 8.62 -15.56
N GLU A 121 -7.09 7.35 -15.39
CA GLU A 121 -6.30 6.59 -16.35
C GLU A 121 -7.19 5.51 -16.97
N PRO A 122 -7.74 5.71 -18.19
CA PRO A 122 -8.69 4.76 -18.78
C PRO A 122 -8.11 3.35 -18.95
N GLU A 123 -6.79 3.22 -19.11
CA GLU A 123 -6.10 1.92 -19.16
C GLU A 123 -6.31 1.07 -17.89
N LEU A 124 -6.63 1.70 -16.76
CA LEU A 124 -6.84 1.07 -15.45
C LEU A 124 -8.33 0.89 -15.12
N ASP A 125 -9.25 1.10 -16.06
CA ASP A 125 -10.70 0.98 -15.83
C ASP A 125 -11.14 -0.43 -15.40
N ASN A 126 -10.35 -1.46 -15.75
CA ASN A 126 -10.65 -2.84 -15.39
C ASN A 126 -10.22 -3.21 -13.95
N TRP A 127 -9.57 -2.31 -13.21
CA TRP A 127 -9.26 -2.54 -11.80
C TRP A 127 -10.49 -2.35 -10.92
N ASN A 128 -10.68 -3.27 -9.99
CA ASN A 128 -11.58 -3.09 -8.86
C ASN A 128 -10.88 -2.26 -7.80
N LEU A 129 -11.44 -1.09 -7.49
CA LEU A 129 -10.82 -0.12 -6.58
C LEU A 129 -11.53 -0.11 -5.24
N TYR A 130 -10.76 -0.19 -4.16
CA TYR A 130 -11.28 -0.19 -2.80
C TYR A 130 -10.62 0.91 -1.99
N LEU A 131 -11.44 1.77 -1.39
CA LEU A 131 -11.00 2.65 -0.30
C LEU A 131 -11.28 1.92 1.01
N VAL A 132 -10.25 1.68 1.80
CA VAL A 132 -10.43 1.12 3.14
C VAL A 132 -10.96 2.20 4.10
N ASP A 133 -11.91 1.86 4.98
CA ASP A 133 -12.49 2.84 5.92
C ASP A 133 -11.65 3.08 7.19
N TRP A 134 -10.51 2.39 7.30
CA TRP A 134 -9.48 2.59 8.32
C TRP A 134 -8.22 3.23 7.71
N GLY A 135 -7.26 3.63 8.54
CA GLY A 135 -6.05 4.32 8.08
C GLY A 135 -6.17 5.84 8.22
N PHE A 136 -5.63 6.58 7.25
CA PHE A 136 -5.52 8.04 7.35
C PHE A 136 -6.65 8.84 6.68
N ASN A 137 -7.65 8.18 6.08
CA ASN A 137 -8.78 8.89 5.46
C ASN A 137 -9.72 9.52 6.48
N THR A 138 -10.29 10.64 6.08
CA THR A 138 -11.30 11.39 6.82
C THR A 138 -12.71 10.92 6.48
N GLN A 139 -13.70 11.25 7.33
CA GLN A 139 -15.12 10.96 7.04
C GLN A 139 -15.55 11.56 5.70
N LYS A 140 -15.12 12.80 5.41
CA LYS A 140 -15.40 13.47 4.14
C LYS A 140 -14.88 12.67 2.94
N GLU A 141 -13.68 12.10 3.02
CA GLU A 141 -13.14 11.26 1.95
C GLU A 141 -13.91 9.95 1.81
N ARG A 142 -14.37 9.35 2.92
CA ARG A 142 -15.24 8.16 2.84
C ARG A 142 -16.57 8.46 2.20
N ASP A 143 -17.22 9.57 2.55
CA ASP A 143 -18.49 9.99 1.96
C ASP A 143 -18.33 10.26 0.46
N GLU A 144 -17.22 10.90 0.07
CA GLU A 144 -16.90 11.13 -1.34
C GLU A 144 -16.65 9.83 -2.10
N ALA A 145 -15.94 8.87 -1.50
CA ALA A 145 -15.71 7.56 -2.10
C ALA A 145 -17.02 6.77 -2.24
N ALA A 146 -17.89 6.80 -1.24
CA ALA A 146 -19.20 6.14 -1.28
C ALA A 146 -20.11 6.69 -2.39
N ALA A 147 -19.98 7.98 -2.72
CA ALA A 147 -20.70 8.60 -3.82
C ALA A 147 -20.10 8.29 -5.21
N ASN A 148 -18.93 7.64 -5.29
CA ASN A 148 -18.25 7.32 -6.53
C ASN A 148 -18.46 5.85 -6.92
N PRO A 149 -19.15 5.54 -8.04
CA PRO A 149 -19.45 4.16 -8.43
C PRO A 149 -18.21 3.32 -8.79
N ARG A 150 -17.04 3.94 -9.01
CA ARG A 150 -15.78 3.23 -9.28
C ARG A 150 -15.04 2.80 -8.03
N VAL A 151 -15.41 3.29 -6.85
CA VAL A 151 -14.72 2.99 -5.59
C VAL A 151 -15.68 2.28 -4.64
N GLN A 152 -15.27 1.10 -4.18
CA GLN A 152 -15.98 0.40 -3.11
C GLN A 152 -15.35 0.77 -1.76
N LEU A 153 -16.16 1.23 -0.81
CA LEU A 153 -15.72 1.26 0.58
C LEU A 153 -15.56 -0.16 1.11
N LEU A 154 -14.45 -0.38 1.79
CA LEU A 154 -14.11 -1.68 2.37
C LEU A 154 -13.85 -1.49 3.86
N GLY A 155 -14.61 -2.20 4.69
CA GLY A 155 -14.41 -2.25 6.14
C GLY A 155 -13.35 -3.27 6.55
N LEU A 156 -12.74 -3.10 7.72
CA LEU A 156 -11.61 -3.96 8.15
C LEU A 156 -11.98 -5.45 8.22
N SER A 157 -13.20 -5.75 8.69
CA SER A 157 -13.75 -7.11 8.71
C SER A 157 -13.93 -7.67 7.30
N ASP A 158 -14.42 -6.84 6.37
CA ASP A 158 -14.72 -7.23 5.01
C ASP A 158 -13.44 -7.45 4.20
N PHE A 159 -12.42 -6.64 4.43
CA PHE A 159 -11.09 -6.90 3.88
C PHE A 159 -10.54 -8.24 4.37
N SER A 160 -10.66 -8.48 5.67
CA SER A 160 -10.14 -9.70 6.28
C SER A 160 -10.87 -10.97 5.83
N SER A 161 -12.12 -10.85 5.38
CA SER A 161 -12.90 -11.97 4.84
C SER A 161 -12.75 -12.12 3.33
N LYS A 162 -12.72 -11.02 2.56
CA LYS A 162 -12.62 -11.05 1.09
C LYS A 162 -11.25 -11.47 0.58
N LEU A 163 -10.19 -11.19 1.34
CA LEU A 163 -8.83 -11.50 0.90
C LEU A 163 -8.47 -12.98 1.13
N LYS A 164 -9.10 -13.64 2.13
CA LYS A 164 -8.94 -15.07 2.41
C LYS A 164 -9.66 -15.89 1.33
#